data_AF-A0A534PX49-F1
#
_entry.id   AF-A0A534PX49-F1
#
_cell.length_a   1.000
_cell.length_b   1.000
_cell.length_c   1.000
_cell.angle_alpha   90.00
_cell.angle_beta   90.00
_cell.angle_gamma   90.00
#
_symmetry.space_group_name_H-M   'P 1'
#
loop_
_entity.id
_entity.type
_entity.pdbx_description
1 polymer ?
#
loop_
_entity_poly.entity_id
_entity_poly.type
_entity_poly.pdbx_seq_one_letter_code
_entity_poly.pdbx_strand_id
1 'polypeptide(L)'
;MHSPDDRHEEHGHSAVPYLVVWIALLFFTALTYVTGTMHLGGWALPLALSIACIKSAMVALIFMHLKESSGATRLVFVTALVFLALLMFFTVADVATRFKPATPAGAPFGTERSQPEGLLEHEMPAEE
;
A
#
# COMPACT_ATOMS: atom_id res chain seq x y z
N MET A 1 -56.53 17.41 -29.82
CA MET A 1 -55.44 18.37 -29.59
C MET A 1 -54.53 17.76 -28.54
N HIS A 2 -53.50 17.05 -29.00
CA HIS A 2 -52.54 16.30 -28.18
C HIS A 2 -51.24 17.08 -28.27
N SER A 3 -50.71 17.53 -27.14
CA SER A 3 -49.42 18.22 -27.08
C SER A 3 -48.34 17.17 -26.82
N PRO A 4 -47.43 16.90 -27.76
CA PRO A 4 -46.15 16.31 -27.43
C PRO A 4 -45.25 17.45 -26.92
N ASP A 5 -45.18 17.61 -25.60
CA ASP A 5 -44.10 18.37 -24.96
C ASP A 5 -42.97 17.37 -24.64
N ASP A 6 -42.30 16.90 -25.69
CA ASP A 6 -41.06 16.12 -25.56
C ASP A 6 -39.92 17.11 -25.25
N ARG A 7 -39.92 17.64 -24.02
CA ARG A 7 -38.72 18.23 -23.47
C ARG A 7 -37.78 17.09 -23.13
N HIS A 8 -36.88 16.81 -24.06
CA HIS A 8 -35.62 16.17 -23.77
C HIS A 8 -34.86 17.04 -22.77
N GLU A 9 -35.19 16.90 -21.50
CA GLU A 9 -34.40 17.36 -20.37
C GLU A 9 -33.09 16.57 -20.47
N GLU A 10 -32.09 17.11 -21.17
CA GLU A 10 -30.71 16.65 -21.05
C GLU A 10 -30.32 16.72 -19.58
N HIS A 11 -30.46 15.60 -18.88
CA HIS A 11 -29.92 15.41 -17.56
C HIS A 11 -28.40 15.38 -17.73
N GLY A 12 -27.81 16.58 -17.79
CA GLY A 12 -26.38 16.78 -17.78
C GLY A 12 -25.83 16.22 -16.47
N HIS A 13 -25.53 14.93 -16.47
CA HIS A 13 -24.83 14.25 -15.40
C HIS A 13 -23.55 15.04 -15.15
N SER A 14 -23.55 15.81 -14.07
CA SER A 14 -22.49 16.74 -13.74
C SER A 14 -21.16 15.99 -13.71
N ALA A 15 -20.31 16.25 -14.70
CA ALA A 15 -18.96 15.71 -14.79
C ALA A 15 -17.98 16.38 -13.79
N VAL A 16 -18.45 17.44 -13.11
CA VAL A 16 -17.69 18.26 -12.18
C VAL A 16 -17.09 17.46 -11.00
N PRO A 17 -17.81 16.53 -10.35
CA PRO A 17 -17.24 15.72 -9.28
C PRO A 17 -16.08 14.86 -9.78
N TYR A 18 -16.18 14.29 -10.98
CA TYR A 18 -15.14 13.45 -11.57
C TYR A 18 -13.85 14.23 -11.85
N LEU A 19 -13.96 15.47 -12.34
CA LEU A 19 -12.81 16.34 -12.59
C LEU A 19 -12.08 16.77 -11.30
N VAL A 20 -12.83 17.12 -10.25
CA VAL A 20 -12.24 17.47 -8.95
C VAL A 20 -11.47 16.29 -8.38
N VAL A 21 -12.00 15.07 -8.48
CA VAL A 21 -11.31 13.90 -7.98
C VAL A 21 -10.13 13.51 -8.86
N TRP A 22 -10.21 13.69 -10.17
CA TRP A 22 -9.06 13.49 -11.06
C TRP A 22 -7.87 14.37 -10.65
N ILE A 23 -8.10 15.65 -10.36
CA ILE A 23 -7.05 16.55 -9.85
C ILE A 23 -6.55 16.10 -8.48
N ALA A 24 -7.44 15.75 -7.56
CA ALA A 24 -7.06 15.31 -6.22
C ALA A 24 -6.24 14.00 -6.25
N LEU A 25 -6.57 13.08 -7.17
CA LEU A 25 -5.81 11.86 -7.41
C LEU A 25 -4.42 12.16 -7.99
N LEU A 26 -4.32 13.08 -8.95
CA LEU A 26 -3.03 13.49 -9.50
C LEU A 26 -2.14 14.14 -8.44
N PHE A 27 -2.69 15.03 -7.61
CA PHE A 27 -1.99 15.62 -6.47
C PHE A 27 -1.44 14.53 -5.54
N PHE A 28 -2.27 13.54 -5.21
CA PHE A 28 -1.87 12.47 -4.30
C PHE A 28 -0.82 11.53 -4.89
N THR A 29 -0.90 11.27 -6.20
CA THR A 29 0.13 10.53 -6.95
C THR A 29 1.45 11.28 -6.94
N ALA A 30 1.44 12.58 -7.21
CA ALA A 30 2.63 13.42 -7.12
C ALA A 30 3.23 13.41 -5.70
N LEU A 31 2.38 13.52 -4.67
CA LEU A 31 2.82 13.48 -3.28
C LEU A 31 3.49 12.14 -2.90
N THR A 32 2.93 11.02 -3.37
CA THR A 32 3.51 9.69 -3.15
C THR A 32 4.82 9.52 -3.91
N TYR A 33 4.90 10.01 -5.14
CA TYR A 33 6.13 9.98 -5.94
C TYR A 33 7.25 10.77 -5.25
N VAL A 34 6.97 12.01 -4.84
CA VAL A 34 7.95 12.85 -4.13
C VAL A 34 8.40 12.19 -2.82
N THR A 35 7.45 11.68 -2.03
CA THR A 35 7.79 10.98 -0.78
C THR A 35 8.64 9.73 -1.04
N GLY A 36 8.36 8.97 -2.10
CA GLY A 36 9.13 7.79 -2.49
C GLY A 36 10.53 8.10 -3.03
N THR A 37 10.74 9.30 -3.61
CA THR A 37 12.08 9.75 -4.05
C THR A 37 12.96 10.25 -2.90
N MET A 38 12.37 10.56 -1.74
CA MET A 38 13.13 10.92 -0.55
C MET A 38 13.64 9.65 0.16
N HIS A 39 14.95 9.56 0.39
CA HIS A 39 15.56 8.45 1.11
C HIS A 39 15.25 8.55 2.61
N LEU A 40 14.05 8.13 3.01
CA LEU A 40 13.52 8.22 4.38
C LEU A 40 13.95 7.03 5.27
N GLY A 41 14.87 6.17 4.82
CA GLY A 41 15.36 5.03 5.58
C GLY A 41 14.22 4.14 6.10
N GLY A 42 14.28 3.74 7.38
CA GLY A 42 13.24 2.91 8.03
C GLY A 42 11.86 3.57 8.15
N TRP A 43 11.76 4.88 7.97
CA TRP A 43 10.49 5.63 8.03
C TRP A 43 9.77 5.73 6.68
N ALA A 44 10.37 5.24 5.59
CA ALA A 44 9.74 5.25 4.27
C ALA A 44 8.44 4.43 4.25
N LEU A 45 8.44 3.25 4.87
CA LEU A 45 7.31 2.32 4.83
C LEU A 45 6.07 2.84 5.58
N PRO A 46 6.18 3.28 6.86
CA PRO A 46 5.04 3.84 7.58
C PRO A 46 4.46 5.09 6.91
N LEU A 47 5.33 5.95 6.35
CA LEU A 47 4.92 7.18 5.70
C LEU A 47 4.20 6.90 4.38
N ALA A 48 4.73 6.00 3.55
CA ALA A 48 4.09 5.56 2.31
C ALA A 48 2.71 4.93 2.56
N LEU A 49 2.58 4.09 3.59
CA LEU A 49 1.30 3.49 4.01
C LEU A 49 0.29 4.54 4.49
N SER A 50 0.74 5.51 5.29
CA SER A 50 -0.13 6.59 5.80
C SER A 50 -0.72 7.41 4.65
N ILE A 51 0.14 7.78 3.69
CA ILE A 51 -0.24 8.45 2.46
C ILE A 51 -1.25 7.58 1.69
N ALA A 52 -0.92 6.31 1.41
CA ALA A 52 -1.82 5.40 0.70
C ALA A 52 -3.22 5.25 1.36
N CYS A 53 -3.29 5.21 2.69
CA CYS A 53 -4.55 5.15 3.43
C CYS A 53 -5.40 6.40 3.23
N ILE A 54 -4.82 7.60 3.32
CA ILE A 54 -5.53 8.86 3.10
C ILE A 54 -6.08 8.94 1.67
N LYS A 55 -5.28 8.52 0.66
CA LYS A 55 -5.76 8.41 -0.73
C LYS A 55 -6.99 7.53 -0.86
N SER A 56 -6.89 6.34 -0.26
CA SER A 56 -7.93 5.32 -0.36
C SER A 56 -9.21 5.76 0.33
N ALA A 57 -9.12 6.46 1.47
CA ALA A 57 -10.27 7.05 2.14
C ALA A 57 -10.97 8.11 1.28
N MET A 58 -10.21 8.99 0.61
CA MET A 58 -10.76 10.01 -0.28
C MET A 58 -11.46 9.38 -1.50
N VAL A 59 -10.86 8.34 -2.08
CA VAL A 59 -11.47 7.57 -3.18
C VAL A 59 -12.75 6.87 -2.71
N ALA A 60 -12.74 6.21 -1.56
CA ALA A 60 -13.91 5.50 -1.03
C ALA A 60 -15.08 6.44 -0.71
N LEU A 61 -14.82 7.62 -0.17
CA LEU A 61 -15.89 8.58 0.17
C LEU A 61 -16.58 9.17 -1.07
N ILE A 62 -15.85 9.36 -2.17
CA ILE A 62 -16.35 10.07 -3.35
C ILE A 62 -16.69 9.11 -4.51
N PHE A 63 -15.79 8.19 -4.90
CA PHE A 63 -16.00 7.29 -6.05
C PHE A 63 -16.90 6.10 -5.76
N MET A 64 -16.88 5.56 -4.53
CA MET A 64 -17.83 4.51 -4.16
C MET A 64 -19.23 5.06 -3.83
N HIS A 65 -19.45 6.38 -4.00
CA HIS A 65 -20.72 7.04 -3.67
C HIS A 65 -21.20 6.65 -2.26
N LEU A 66 -20.28 6.46 -1.30
CA LEU A 66 -20.63 5.98 0.04
C LEU A 66 -21.53 6.97 0.81
N LYS A 67 -21.51 8.24 0.38
CA LYS A 67 -22.38 9.32 0.85
C LYS A 67 -23.81 9.26 0.25
N GLU A 68 -23.97 8.66 -0.92
CA GLU A 68 -25.24 8.64 -1.69
C GLU A 68 -25.86 7.23 -1.79
N SER A 69 -25.07 6.18 -1.50
CA SER A 69 -25.52 4.79 -1.49
C SER A 69 -26.15 4.40 -0.15
N SER A 70 -27.03 3.40 -0.20
CA SER A 70 -27.75 2.85 0.96
C SER A 70 -26.81 2.53 2.13
N GLY A 71 -27.25 2.82 3.36
CA GLY A 71 -26.43 2.71 4.58
C GLY A 71 -25.80 1.33 4.82
N ALA A 72 -26.33 0.27 4.21
CA ALA A 72 -25.76 -1.07 4.25
C ALA A 72 -24.35 -1.14 3.62
N THR A 73 -24.11 -0.49 2.48
CA THR A 73 -22.80 -0.47 1.81
C THR A 73 -21.75 0.20 2.67
N ARG A 74 -22.12 1.29 3.36
CA ARG A 74 -21.26 1.98 4.31
C ARG A 74 -20.87 1.08 5.49
N LEU A 75 -21.82 0.30 6.02
CA LEU A 75 -21.57 -0.59 7.15
C LEU A 75 -20.61 -1.74 6.78
N VAL A 76 -20.80 -2.34 5.59
CA VAL A 76 -19.91 -3.38 5.07
C VAL A 76 -18.49 -2.83 4.84
N PHE A 77 -18.39 -1.63 4.27
CA PHE A 77 -17.08 -0.98 4.04
C PHE A 77 -16.34 -0.70 5.35
N VAL A 78 -17.02 -0.14 6.35
CA VAL A 78 -16.42 0.11 7.67
C VAL A 78 -16.00 -1.21 8.33
N THR A 79 -16.84 -2.24 8.26
CA THR A 79 -16.53 -3.56 8.81
C THR A 79 -15.30 -4.16 8.13
N ALA A 80 -15.20 -4.07 6.81
CA ALA A 80 -14.04 -4.53 6.05
C ALA A 80 -12.76 -3.77 6.45
N LEU A 81 -12.84 -2.45 6.66
CA LEU A 81 -11.70 -1.65 7.11
C LEU A 81 -11.24 -2.03 8.52
N VAL A 82 -12.18 -2.26 9.45
CA VAL A 82 -11.86 -2.72 10.81
C VAL A 82 -11.18 -4.08 10.75
N PHE A 83 -11.70 -5.02 9.96
CA PHE A 83 -11.09 -6.34 9.79
C PHE A 83 -9.70 -6.26 9.16
N LEU A 84 -9.52 -5.43 8.13
CA LEU A 84 -8.21 -5.19 7.52
C LEU A 84 -7.21 -4.64 8.55
N ALA A 85 -7.61 -3.67 9.35
CA ALA A 85 -6.75 -3.09 10.39
C ALA A 85 -6.35 -4.13 11.45
N LEU A 86 -7.30 -4.98 11.89
CA LEU A 86 -7.04 -6.08 12.82
C LEU A 86 -6.06 -7.10 12.23
N LEU A 87 -6.27 -7.54 11.00
CA LEU A 87 -5.38 -8.49 10.32
C LEU A 87 -3.98 -7.90 10.12
N MET A 88 -3.89 -6.63 9.72
CA MET A 88 -2.61 -5.95 9.56
C MET A 88 -1.86 -5.84 10.88
N PHE A 89 -2.55 -5.41 11.95
CA PHE A 89 -1.97 -5.33 13.29
C PHE A 89 -1.48 -6.69 13.77
N PHE A 90 -2.29 -7.74 13.62
CA PHE A 90 -1.91 -9.10 14.01
C PHE A 90 -0.71 -9.61 13.19
N THR A 91 -0.66 -9.33 11.89
CA THR A 91 0.47 -9.69 11.03
C THR A 91 1.76 -9.01 11.49
N VAL A 92 1.72 -7.70 11.78
CA VAL A 92 2.87 -6.98 12.30
C VAL A 92 3.28 -7.51 13.68
N ALA A 93 2.31 -7.80 14.55
CA ALA A 93 2.56 -8.37 15.88
C ALA A 93 3.18 -9.78 15.78
N ASP A 94 2.72 -10.63 14.84
CA ASP A 94 3.29 -11.95 14.58
C ASP A 94 4.75 -11.85 14.16
N VAL A 95 5.05 -10.98 13.19
CA VAL A 95 6.43 -10.74 12.74
C VAL A 95 7.29 -10.17 13.86
N ALA A 96 6.76 -9.26 14.67
CA ALA A 96 7.49 -8.66 15.78
C ALA A 96 7.77 -9.64 16.93
N THR A 97 6.88 -10.62 17.14
CA THR A 97 7.03 -11.65 18.19
C THR A 97 7.75 -12.91 17.70
N ARG A 98 7.96 -13.08 16.39
CA ARG A 98 8.77 -14.17 15.85
C ARG A 98 10.19 -14.15 16.44
N PHE A 99 10.54 -15.26 17.07
CA PHE A 99 11.91 -15.54 17.46
C PHE A 99 12.78 -15.67 16.21
N LYS A 100 13.98 -15.08 16.25
CA LYS A 100 14.98 -15.19 15.17
C LYS A 100 15.17 -16.68 14.87
N PRO A 101 15.04 -17.14 13.60
CA PRO A 101 15.19 -18.55 13.28
C PRO A 101 16.48 -19.07 13.88
N ALA A 102 16.39 -20.12 14.68
CA ALA A 102 17.54 -20.85 15.19
C ALA A 102 18.16 -21.65 14.04
N THR A 103 18.59 -20.96 12.98
CA THR A 103 19.57 -21.50 12.06
C THR A 103 20.86 -21.53 12.87
N PRO A 104 21.39 -22.70 13.24
CA PRO A 104 22.66 -22.78 13.92
C PRO A 104 23.70 -22.10 13.02
N ALA A 105 24.59 -21.30 13.59
CA ALA A 105 25.74 -20.80 12.86
C ALA A 105 26.50 -22.02 12.31
N GLY A 106 26.42 -22.26 10.99
CA GLY A 106 27.01 -23.43 10.32
C GLY A 106 26.05 -24.42 9.65
N ALA A 107 24.77 -24.10 9.45
CA ALA A 107 23.89 -24.97 8.65
C ALA A 107 24.44 -25.14 7.21
N PRO A 108 24.60 -26.39 6.69
CA PRO A 108 25.17 -26.67 5.35
C PRO A 108 24.44 -26.01 4.19
N PHE A 109 23.22 -25.53 4.44
CA PHE A 109 22.38 -24.84 3.47
C PHE A 109 22.10 -23.42 3.98
N GLY A 110 23.04 -22.50 3.75
CA GLY A 110 22.85 -21.08 4.08
C GLY A 110 24.10 -20.19 4.05
N THR A 111 25.31 -20.72 4.05
CA THR A 111 26.56 -19.95 4.25
C THR A 111 27.44 -19.73 3.02
N GLU A 112 27.11 -20.27 1.85
CA GLU A 112 27.97 -20.17 0.65
C GLU A 112 28.12 -18.75 0.05
N ARG A 113 27.33 -17.74 0.48
CA ARG A 113 27.52 -16.35 0.00
C ARG A 113 28.28 -15.43 0.94
N SER A 114 28.77 -15.94 2.07
CA SER A 114 29.53 -15.12 3.02
C SER A 114 30.89 -15.72 3.39
N GLN A 115 31.38 -16.70 2.63
CA GLN A 115 32.78 -17.12 2.73
C GLN A 115 33.64 -15.95 2.20
N PRO A 116 34.47 -15.29 3.02
CA PRO A 116 35.47 -14.39 2.47
C PRO A 116 36.45 -15.25 1.66
N GLU A 117 36.51 -15.04 0.35
CA GLU A 117 37.47 -15.64 -0.58
C GLU A 117 38.91 -15.16 -0.30
N GLY A 118 39.44 -15.46 0.88
CA GLY A 118 40.79 -15.02 1.27
C GLY A 118 41.48 -15.93 2.27
N LEU A 119 40.90 -17.09 2.56
CA LEU A 119 41.37 -18.00 3.62
C LEU A 119 42.02 -19.27 3.06
N LEU A 120 42.02 -19.46 1.73
CA LEU A 120 42.61 -20.63 1.06
C LEU A 120 43.93 -20.31 0.32
N GLU A 121 44.54 -19.15 0.57
CA GLU A 121 45.76 -18.71 -0.14
C GLU A 121 47.03 -18.77 0.73
N HIS A 122 46.94 -19.07 2.05
CA HIS A 122 48.11 -18.97 2.95
C HIS A 122 48.68 -20.30 3.46
N GLU A 123 48.18 -21.46 3.02
CA GLU A 123 48.75 -22.74 3.47
C GLU A 123 49.22 -23.60 2.29
N MET A 124 50.18 -23.05 1.55
CA MET A 124 51.18 -23.86 0.86
C MET A 124 52.55 -23.54 1.45
N PRO A 125 53.11 -24.37 2.35
CA PRO A 125 54.51 -24.27 2.68
C PRO A 125 55.33 -24.54 1.42
N ALA A 126 56.02 -23.50 0.96
CA ALA A 126 57.08 -23.60 -0.01
C ALA A 126 58.16 -24.54 0.52
N GLU A 127 58.68 -25.31 -0.41
CA GLU A 127 59.76 -26.28 -0.29
C GLU A 127 61.00 -25.69 0.39
N GLU A 128 61.60 -26.43 1.34
CA GLU A 128 63.05 -26.61 1.53
C GLU A 128 63.34 -27.99 2.14
#